data_AF-A0A512L6R1-F1
#
_entry.id   AF-A0A512L6R1-F1
#
_cell.length_a   1.000
_cell.length_b   1.000
_cell.length_c   1.000
_cell.angle_alpha   90.00
_cell.angle_beta   90.00
_cell.angle_gamma   90.00
#
_symmetry.space_group_name_H-M   'P 1'
#
loop_
_entity.id
_entity.type
_entity.pdbx_description
1 polymer ?
#
loop_
_entity_poly.entity_id
_entity_poly.type
_entity_poly.pdbx_seq_one_letter_code
_entity_poly.pdbx_strand_id
1 'polypeptide(L)'
;MSTLQRSRLIAVAEQYPKMTPEARLRFQKRIKTWALLTREQREEARENYRRLKRLPKKQREAIKQRWEAKQQTRLPVEPAPAKPDVMPALTSPIQPS
;
A
#
# COMPACT_ATOMS: atom_id res chain seq x y z
N MET A 1 8.34 -14.89 17.65
CA MET A 1 8.01 -14.95 16.21
C MET A 1 7.62 -16.38 15.87
N SER A 2 6.55 -16.59 15.11
CA SER A 2 6.20 -17.96 14.67
C SER A 2 7.17 -18.46 13.59
N THR A 3 7.32 -19.77 13.46
CA THR A 3 8.19 -20.42 12.46
C THR A 3 7.86 -19.99 11.03
N LEU A 4 6.56 -19.82 10.73
CA LEU A 4 6.07 -19.31 9.45
C LEU A 4 6.44 -17.85 9.19
N GLN A 5 6.49 -17.02 10.23
CA GLN A 5 6.95 -15.63 10.08
C GLN A 5 8.45 -15.59 9.79
N ARG A 6 9.23 -16.44 10.48
CA ARG A 6 10.68 -16.55 10.26
C ARG A 6 11.01 -16.99 8.84
N SER A 7 10.35 -18.03 8.32
CA SER A 7 10.61 -18.52 6.95
C SER A 7 10.29 -17.47 5.88
N ARG A 8 9.19 -16.71 6.05
CA ARG A 8 8.85 -15.60 5.16
C ARG A 8 9.90 -14.48 5.16
N LEU A 9 10.46 -14.15 6.32
CA LEU A 9 11.52 -13.14 6.42
C LEU A 9 12.81 -13.60 5.72
N ILE A 10 13.19 -14.86 5.88
CA ILE A 10 14.35 -15.45 5.21
C ILE A 10 14.16 -15.41 3.68
N ALA A 11 12.99 -15.84 3.19
CA ALA A 11 12.70 -15.81 1.75
C ALA A 11 12.78 -14.40 1.15
N VAL A 12 12.31 -13.38 1.88
CA VAL A 12 12.42 -11.98 1.45
C VAL A 12 13.88 -11.52 1.45
N ALA A 13 14.66 -11.91 2.47
CA ALA A 13 16.08 -11.57 2.57
C ALA A 13 16.91 -12.18 1.42
N GLU A 14 16.62 -13.42 1.01
CA GLU A 14 17.27 -14.10 -0.11
C GLU A 14 16.93 -13.47 -1.48
N GLN A 15 15.72 -12.92 -1.63
CA GLN A 15 15.29 -12.26 -2.86
C GLN A 15 15.78 -10.82 -2.98
N TYR A 16 16.07 -10.15 -1.86
CA TYR A 16 16.52 -8.76 -1.85
C TYR A 16 17.79 -8.48 -2.68
N PRO A 17 18.87 -9.28 -2.63
CA PRO A 17 20.04 -9.06 -3.47
C PRO A 17 19.79 -9.34 -4.95
N LYS A 18 18.77 -10.14 -5.29
CA LYS A 18 18.38 -10.46 -6.67
C LYS A 18 17.46 -9.39 -7.30
N MET A 19 17.03 -8.39 -6.51
CA MET A 19 16.18 -7.30 -7.01
C MET A 19 16.98 -6.22 -7.73
N THR A 20 16.37 -5.68 -8.80
CA THR A 20 16.92 -4.52 -9.50
C THR A 20 17.06 -3.32 -8.54
N PRO A 21 18.04 -2.42 -8.77
CA PRO A 21 18.24 -1.24 -7.92
C PRO A 21 16.96 -0.40 -7.74
N GLU A 22 16.17 -0.25 -8.79
CA GLU A 22 14.89 0.46 -8.74
C GLU A 22 13.86 -0.24 -7.83
N ALA A 23 13.78 -1.58 -7.91
CA ALA A 23 12.87 -2.35 -7.07
C ALA A 23 13.24 -2.22 -5.59
N ARG A 24 14.55 -2.24 -5.27
CA ARG A 24 15.05 -1.97 -3.92
C ARG A 24 14.69 -0.55 -3.45
N LEU A 25 14.85 0.47 -4.29
CA LEU A 25 14.49 1.84 -3.95
C LEU A 25 12.99 1.99 -3.67
N ARG A 26 12.13 1.40 -4.51
CA ARG A 26 10.68 1.38 -4.30
C ARG A 26 10.31 0.67 -2.99
N PHE A 27 10.96 -0.45 -2.71
CA PHE A 27 10.76 -1.20 -1.46
C PHE A 27 11.15 -0.36 -0.24
N GLN A 28 12.35 0.25 -0.26
CA GLN A 28 12.83 1.10 0.84
C GLN A 28 11.93 2.31 1.09
N LYS A 29 11.42 2.96 0.03
CA LYS A 29 10.46 4.07 0.17
C LYS A 29 9.17 3.59 0.85
N ARG A 30 8.60 2.48 0.37
CA ARG A 30 7.33 1.94 0.88
C ARG A 30 7.43 1.40 2.31
N ILE A 31 8.53 0.72 2.66
CA ILE A 31 8.68 0.13 3.99
C ILE A 31 8.78 1.20 5.08
N LYS A 32 9.42 2.35 4.79
CA LYS A 32 9.47 3.49 5.70
C LYS A 32 8.06 4.03 5.99
N THR A 33 7.27 4.28 4.95
CA THR A 33 5.88 4.72 5.10
C THR A 33 5.05 3.69 5.88
N TRP A 34 5.22 2.40 5.58
CA TRP A 34 4.49 1.33 6.24
C TRP A 34 4.86 1.16 7.72
N ALA A 35 6.12 1.38 8.07
CA ALA A 35 6.61 1.31 9.45
C ALA A 35 6.06 2.43 10.34
N LEU A 36 5.70 3.58 9.74
CA LEU A 36 5.10 4.71 10.44
C LEU A 36 3.60 4.54 10.73
N LEU A 37 2.94 3.53 10.12
CA LEU A 37 1.51 3.30 10.31
C LEU A 37 1.21 2.67 11.68
N THR A 38 0.13 3.13 12.32
CA THR A 38 -0.38 2.52 13.56
C THR A 38 -0.95 1.12 13.29
N ARG A 39 -1.25 0.37 14.34
CA ARG A 39 -1.85 -0.97 14.19
C ARG A 39 -3.20 -0.91 13.46
N GLU A 40 -4.06 0.01 13.86
CA GLU A 40 -5.39 0.20 13.26
C GLU A 40 -5.30 0.57 11.78
N GLN A 41 -4.42 1.53 11.43
CA GLN A 41 -4.18 1.91 10.04
C GLN A 41 -3.67 0.74 9.18
N ARG A 42 -2.84 -0.13 9.76
CA ARG A 42 -2.38 -1.36 9.06
C ARG A 42 -3.49 -2.38 8.89
N GLU A 43 -4.40 -2.51 9.86
CA GLU A 43 -5.55 -3.42 9.77
C GLU A 43 -6.54 -2.94 8.70
N GLU A 44 -6.84 -1.64 8.68
CA GLU A 44 -7.67 -1.01 7.65
C GLU A 44 -7.05 -1.17 6.26
N ALA A 45 -5.75 -0.89 6.09
CA ALA A 45 -5.05 -1.06 4.82
C ALA A 45 -5.10 -2.51 4.31
N ARG A 46 -4.99 -3.49 5.22
CA ARG A 46 -5.14 -4.92 4.88
C ARG A 46 -6.56 -5.26 4.47
N GLU A 47 -7.56 -4.68 5.13
CA GLU A 47 -8.96 -4.88 4.78
C GLU A 47 -9.30 -4.28 3.42
N ASN A 48 -8.87 -3.05 3.15
CA ASN A 48 -9.00 -2.40 1.86
C ASN A 48 -8.35 -3.24 0.75
N TYR A 49 -7.17 -3.81 0.99
CA TYR A 49 -6.56 -4.75 0.05
C TYR A 49 -7.39 -6.02 -0.17
N ARG A 50 -7.96 -6.61 0.89
CA ARG A 50 -8.84 -7.79 0.77
C ARG A 50 -10.09 -7.48 -0.06
N ARG A 51 -10.74 -6.35 0.19
CA ARG A 51 -11.89 -5.87 -0.60
C ARG A 51 -11.49 -5.68 -2.07
N LEU A 52 -10.37 -5.01 -2.31
CA LEU A 52 -9.85 -4.81 -3.66
C LEU A 52 -9.59 -6.12 -4.39
N LYS A 53 -8.94 -7.09 -3.73
CA LYS A 53 -8.60 -8.40 -4.32
C LYS A 53 -9.83 -9.23 -4.69
N ARG A 54 -10.95 -9.04 -4.00
CA ARG A 54 -12.22 -9.73 -4.28
C ARG A 54 -12.96 -9.17 -5.50
N LEU A 55 -12.62 -7.97 -5.96
CA LEU A 55 -13.28 -7.35 -7.12
C LEU A 55 -12.85 -8.01 -8.45
N PRO A 56 -13.74 -8.05 -9.46
CA PRO A 56 -13.41 -8.46 -10.83
C PRO A 56 -12.23 -7.65 -11.41
N LYS A 57 -11.45 -8.26 -12.32
CA LYS A 57 -10.27 -7.62 -12.94
C LYS A 57 -10.58 -6.23 -13.51
N LYS A 58 -11.69 -6.11 -14.26
CA LYS A 58 -12.14 -4.85 -14.87
C LYS A 58 -12.35 -3.73 -13.85
N GLN A 59 -12.93 -4.04 -12.69
CA GLN A 59 -13.15 -3.06 -11.62
C GLN A 59 -11.84 -2.69 -10.92
N ARG A 60 -10.94 -3.66 -10.72
CA ARG A 60 -9.60 -3.39 -10.16
C ARG A 60 -8.78 -2.46 -11.06
N GLU A 61 -8.85 -2.66 -12.38
CA GLU A 61 -8.18 -1.80 -13.35
C GLU A 61 -8.72 -0.37 -13.33
N ALA A 62 -10.05 -0.21 -13.29
CA ALA A 62 -10.66 1.11 -13.17
C ALA A 62 -10.24 1.85 -11.88
N ILE A 63 -10.14 1.13 -10.75
CA ILE A 63 -9.64 1.71 -9.49
C ILE A 63 -8.16 2.09 -9.61
N LYS A 64 -7.34 1.25 -10.25
CA LYS A 64 -5.92 1.51 -10.49
C LYS A 64 -5.71 2.76 -11.35
N GLN A 65 -6.45 2.89 -12.45
CA GLN A 65 -6.38 4.07 -13.32
C GLN A 65 -6.78 5.35 -12.58
N ARG A 66 -7.85 5.31 -11.79
CA ARG A 66 -8.27 6.46 -10.94
C ARG A 66 -7.20 6.84 -9.92
N TRP A 67 -6.50 5.85 -9.36
CA TRP A 67 -5.41 6.09 -8.42
C TRP A 67 -4.18 6.69 -9.13
N GLU A 68 -3.78 6.15 -10.28
CA GLU A 68 -2.66 6.68 -11.09
C GLU A 68 -2.93 8.12 -11.53
N ALA A 69 -4.13 8.43 -12.02
CA ALA A 69 -4.52 9.79 -12.38
C ALA A 69 -4.40 10.75 -11.19
N LYS A 70 -4.90 10.36 -10.01
CA LYS A 70 -4.75 11.18 -8.79
C LYS A 70 -3.30 11.36 -8.36
N GLN A 71 -2.46 10.33 -8.48
CA GLN A 71 -1.03 10.44 -8.16
C GLN A 71 -0.30 11.37 -9.14
N GLN A 72 -0.67 11.35 -10.41
CA GLN A 72 -0.10 12.22 -11.43
C GLN A 72 -0.53 13.68 -11.24
N THR A 73 -1.75 13.93 -10.77
CA THR A 73 -2.21 15.28 -10.38
C THR A 73 -1.62 15.74 -9.04
N ARG A 74 -1.22 14.82 -8.16
CA ARG A 74 -0.57 15.08 -6.86
C ARG A 74 0.95 15.23 -6.99
N LEU A 75 1.43 15.87 -8.06
CA LEU A 75 2.79 16.40 -8.12
C LEU A 75 2.81 17.76 -7.41
N PRO A 76 3.47 17.85 -6.25
CA PRO A 76 4.34 19.00 -6.02
C PRO A 76 5.72 18.60 -5.50
N VAL A 77 6.66 19.48 -5.82
CA VAL A 77 8.05 19.57 -5.40
C VAL A 77 8.17 19.46 -3.86
N GLU A 78 9.23 18.76 -3.41
CA GLU A 78 9.81 18.75 -2.06
C GLU A 78 9.12 17.93 -0.92
N PRO A 79 9.90 17.25 -0.03
CA PRO A 79 9.38 16.37 0.99
C PRO A 79 9.12 17.12 2.31
N ALA A 80 7.85 17.26 2.70
CA ALA A 80 7.45 17.78 4.02
C ALA A 80 6.41 16.85 4.68
N PRO A 81 6.34 16.81 6.02
CA PRO A 81 6.25 15.58 6.80
C PRO A 81 4.83 15.03 7.00
N ALA A 82 4.78 13.71 7.15
CA ALA A 82 3.85 12.95 7.99
C ALA A 82 2.38 13.45 8.06
N LYS A 83 1.60 13.13 7.03
CA LYS A 83 0.23 12.62 7.22
C LYS A 83 0.12 11.40 6.31
N PRO A 84 -0.24 10.20 6.81
CA PRO A 84 -0.49 9.08 5.91
C PRO A 84 -1.70 9.49 5.07
N ASP A 85 -1.45 9.80 3.81
CA ASP A 85 -2.47 9.91 2.77
C ASP A 85 -3.18 8.57 2.74
N VAL A 86 -4.27 8.52 3.49
CA VAL A 86 -5.27 7.47 3.44
C VAL A 86 -5.65 7.36 1.97
N MET A 87 -5.50 6.18 1.38
CA MET A 87 -6.14 5.90 0.09
C MET A 87 -7.58 6.42 0.21
N PRO A 88 -8.14 7.14 -0.78
CA PRO A 88 -9.51 7.59 -0.67
C PRO A 88 -10.33 6.33 -0.50
N ALA A 89 -10.88 6.17 0.70
CA ALA A 89 -11.75 5.08 1.02
C ALA A 89 -12.82 5.07 -0.08
N LEU A 90 -12.90 3.96 -0.81
CA LEU A 90 -14.09 3.64 -1.58
C LEU A 90 -15.18 3.32 -0.55
N THR A 91 -15.67 4.35 0.12
CA THR A 91 -16.90 4.33 0.88
C THR A 91 -17.57 5.66 0.59
N SER A 92 -18.43 5.65 -0.42
CA SER A 92 -19.58 6.55 -0.42
C SER A 92 -20.34 6.35 0.90
N PRO A 93 -20.96 7.39 1.45
CA PRO A 93 -21.63 7.32 2.74
C PRO A 93 -22.95 6.54 2.59
N ILE A 94 -23.12 5.47 3.36
CA ILE A 94 -24.45 4.98 3.71
C ILE A 94 -24.77 5.65 5.05
N GLN A 95 -25.54 6.73 5.00
CA GLN A 95 -26.20 7.27 6.18
C GLN A 95 -27.43 6.41 6.49
N PRO A 96 -27.63 5.97 7.74
CA PRO A 96 -28.96 5.73 8.26
C PRO A 96 -29.38 6.93 9.13
N SER A 97 -30.33 7.73 8.63
CA SER A 97 -31.60 8.07 9.29
C SER A 97 -32.40 9.06 8.45
#